data_AF-A0A6P0Z3J9-F1
#
_entry.id   AF-A0A6P0Z3J9-F1
#
_cell.length_a   1.000
_cell.length_b   1.000
_cell.length_c   1.000
_cell.angle_alpha   90.00
_cell.angle_beta   90.00
_cell.angle_gamma   90.00
#
_symmetry.space_group_name_H-M   'P 1'
#
loop_
_entity.id
_entity.type
_entity.pdbx_description
1 polymer ?
#
loop_
_entity_poly.entity_id
_entity_poly.type
_entity_poly.pdbx_seq_one_letter_code
_entity_poly.pdbx_strand_id
1 'polypeptide(L)'
;GSPASSAIEAIAEDGLTGLEFSTPGFSFDNTPLEGLNLNNTPIPLSSTIANLFTQSSGTTNDVIQGKIFENALGLFPGDAATVKINLDDNLIANNRFFSYVSMLIPTNDGFIGDDEPIEIFDAEGNFIGADFIVLGSDVWDAGTEVNDESLSSLPFSLEVLAQGEDENGVVEKFPGFTGDEIFSFIPSLSNADFTVEDYQVARIRVTQVTESVPEPTTTIGLFALGGLFVLRRRISRTQ
;
A
#
# COMPACT_ATOMS: atom_id res chain seq x y z
N GLY A 1 8.56 -21.81 9.34
CA GLY A 1 7.93 -20.93 10.34
C GLY A 1 6.71 -21.61 10.94
N SER A 2 5.62 -20.86 11.08
CA SER A 2 4.27 -21.38 11.35
C SER A 2 3.46 -21.35 10.05
N PRO A 3 2.32 -22.04 9.93
CA PRO A 3 1.42 -21.87 8.78
C PRO A 3 1.05 -20.40 8.59
N ALA A 4 0.88 -19.97 7.34
CA ALA A 4 0.39 -18.64 7.03
C ALA A 4 -0.99 -18.41 7.68
N SER A 5 -1.26 -17.18 8.08
CA SER A 5 -2.63 -16.80 8.43
C SER A 5 -3.45 -16.70 7.14
N SER A 6 -4.76 -16.92 7.22
CA SER A 6 -5.65 -16.79 6.04
C SER A 6 -5.60 -15.41 5.38
N ALA A 7 -5.19 -14.37 6.12
CA ALA A 7 -5.00 -13.03 5.57
C ALA A 7 -3.72 -12.93 4.71
N ILE A 8 -2.66 -13.63 5.12
CA ILE A 8 -1.41 -13.72 4.35
C ILE A 8 -1.61 -14.58 3.12
N GLU A 9 -2.23 -15.75 3.27
CA GLU A 9 -2.59 -16.66 2.16
C GLU A 9 -3.34 -15.91 1.04
N ALA A 10 -4.41 -15.18 1.40
CA ALA A 10 -5.19 -14.42 0.42
C ALA A 10 -4.40 -13.37 -0.36
N ILE A 11 -3.38 -12.75 0.25
CA ILE A 11 -2.51 -11.80 -0.45
C ILE A 11 -1.44 -12.51 -1.24
N ALA A 12 -0.79 -13.49 -0.64
CA ALA A 12 0.39 -14.13 -1.17
C ALA A 12 0.07 -14.94 -2.43
N GLU A 13 -1.06 -15.67 -2.45
CA GLU A 13 -1.47 -16.51 -3.58
C GLU A 13 -2.18 -15.71 -4.68
N ASP A 14 -3.24 -14.98 -4.29
CA ASP A 14 -4.17 -14.41 -5.26
C ASP A 14 -3.93 -12.91 -5.51
N GLY A 15 -2.97 -12.30 -4.80
CA GLY A 15 -2.81 -10.84 -4.77
C GLY A 15 -4.06 -10.12 -4.24
N LEU A 16 -4.96 -10.84 -3.56
CA LEU A 16 -6.27 -10.33 -3.19
C LEU A 16 -6.16 -9.40 -1.99
N THR A 17 -6.32 -8.11 -2.26
CA THR A 17 -6.27 -7.04 -1.24
C THR A 17 -7.63 -6.35 -1.15
N GLY A 18 -7.98 -5.82 0.03
CA GLY A 18 -9.11 -4.89 0.18
C GLY A 18 -10.46 -5.49 0.54
N LEU A 19 -10.47 -6.69 1.12
CA LEU A 19 -11.67 -7.28 1.70
C LEU A 19 -12.10 -6.60 3.02
N GLU A 20 -11.30 -5.66 3.54
CA GLU A 20 -11.61 -4.90 4.76
C GLU A 20 -12.53 -3.70 4.53
N PHE A 21 -12.62 -3.23 3.28
CA PHE A 21 -13.39 -2.05 2.91
C PHE A 21 -13.93 -2.19 1.48
N SER A 22 -14.80 -3.18 1.25
CA SER A 22 -15.67 -3.31 0.06
C SER A 22 -15.12 -2.64 -1.22
N THR A 23 -14.15 -3.25 -1.89
CA THR A 23 -13.61 -2.77 -3.17
C THR A 23 -14.73 -2.70 -4.22
N PRO A 24 -15.14 -1.50 -4.68
CA PRO A 24 -16.14 -1.41 -5.75
C PRO A 24 -15.48 -1.81 -7.07
N GLY A 25 -15.84 -3.00 -7.60
CA GLY A 25 -15.49 -3.38 -8.97
C GLY A 25 -14.70 -4.68 -9.15
N PHE A 26 -14.37 -5.41 -8.09
CA PHE A 26 -13.82 -6.77 -8.19
C PHE A 26 -14.97 -7.80 -8.15
N SER A 27 -15.04 -8.70 -9.15
CA SER A 27 -16.02 -9.79 -9.20
C SER A 27 -15.29 -11.13 -9.09
N PHE A 28 -15.81 -12.04 -8.26
CA PHE A 28 -15.28 -13.40 -8.07
C PHE A 28 -15.82 -14.39 -9.11
N ASP A 29 -16.53 -13.92 -10.14
CA ASP A 29 -17.11 -14.77 -11.17
C ASP A 29 -16.01 -15.61 -11.86
N ASN A 30 -16.16 -16.94 -11.85
CA ASN A 30 -15.22 -17.95 -12.37
C ASN A 30 -13.92 -18.14 -11.57
N THR A 31 -13.89 -17.77 -10.29
CA THR A 31 -12.82 -18.16 -9.34
C THR A 31 -13.32 -19.28 -8.42
N PRO A 32 -12.47 -19.98 -7.65
CA PRO A 32 -12.94 -20.86 -6.56
C PRO A 32 -13.78 -20.14 -5.48
N LEU A 33 -13.74 -18.80 -5.47
CA LEU A 33 -14.54 -17.91 -4.64
C LEU A 33 -15.86 -17.46 -5.35
N GLU A 34 -16.18 -18.00 -6.53
CA GLU A 34 -17.42 -17.72 -7.27
C GLU A 34 -18.65 -18.06 -6.41
N GLY A 35 -19.51 -17.07 -6.19
CA GLY A 35 -20.68 -17.20 -5.31
C GLY A 35 -20.48 -16.73 -3.87
N LEU A 36 -19.27 -16.30 -3.47
CA LEU A 36 -19.07 -15.51 -2.26
C LEU A 36 -19.70 -14.12 -2.46
N ASN A 37 -20.88 -13.94 -1.87
CA ASN A 37 -21.49 -12.63 -1.77
C ASN A 37 -20.78 -11.84 -0.66
N LEU A 38 -19.74 -11.06 -0.97
CA LEU A 38 -19.02 -10.24 0.02
C LEU A 38 -19.92 -9.27 0.81
N ASN A 39 -21.11 -8.95 0.31
CA ASN A 39 -22.09 -8.14 1.04
C ASN A 39 -22.89 -8.95 2.09
N ASN A 40 -22.87 -10.30 2.01
CA ASN A 40 -23.61 -11.22 2.87
C ASN A 40 -22.77 -12.36 3.49
N THR A 41 -21.50 -12.51 3.12
CA THR A 41 -20.54 -13.39 3.78
C THR A 41 -19.61 -12.51 4.58
N PRO A 42 -19.74 -12.45 5.92
CA PRO A 42 -18.74 -11.81 6.75
C PRO A 42 -17.46 -12.61 6.53
N ILE A 43 -16.49 -12.05 5.82
CA ILE A 43 -15.12 -12.52 5.95
C ILE A 43 -14.82 -12.35 7.44
N PRO A 44 -14.48 -13.42 8.16
CA PRO A 44 -14.16 -13.30 9.57
C PRO A 44 -13.10 -12.20 9.70
N LEU A 45 -13.32 -11.22 10.58
CA LEU A 45 -12.34 -10.16 10.79
C LEU A 45 -10.94 -10.75 11.04
N SER A 46 -10.86 -11.91 11.70
CA SER A 46 -9.62 -12.70 11.88
C SER A 46 -8.82 -13.00 10.61
N SER A 47 -9.48 -12.99 9.45
CA SER A 47 -8.93 -13.36 8.15
C SER A 47 -8.58 -12.15 7.29
N THR A 48 -8.54 -10.94 7.86
CA THR A 48 -8.17 -9.72 7.15
C THR A 48 -6.79 -9.19 7.55
N ILE A 49 -6.13 -8.48 6.63
CA ILE A 49 -4.86 -7.82 6.91
C ILE A 49 -5.03 -6.68 7.90
N ALA A 50 -6.13 -5.93 7.81
CA ALA A 50 -6.39 -4.91 8.82
C ALA A 50 -6.42 -5.52 10.23
N ASN A 51 -7.05 -6.68 10.41
CA ASN A 51 -7.05 -7.36 11.70
C ASN A 51 -5.69 -7.98 12.06
N LEU A 52 -4.86 -8.36 11.08
CA LEU A 52 -3.48 -8.77 11.35
C LEU A 52 -2.68 -7.57 11.90
N PHE A 53 -2.83 -6.41 11.29
CA PHE A 53 -2.18 -5.17 11.73
C PHE A 53 -2.70 -4.69 13.09
N THR A 54 -3.98 -4.88 13.45
CA THR A 54 -4.47 -4.49 14.78
C THR A 54 -3.82 -5.30 15.89
N GLN A 55 -3.36 -6.52 15.59
CA GLN A 55 -2.68 -7.40 16.54
C GLN A 55 -1.17 -7.14 16.65
N SER A 56 -0.61 -6.25 15.82
CA SER A 56 0.80 -5.91 15.85
C SER A 56 1.19 -5.10 17.10
N SER A 57 2.48 -5.13 17.45
CA SER A 57 3.04 -4.45 18.62
C SER A 57 2.86 -2.92 18.60
N GLY A 58 2.70 -2.33 17.41
CA GLY A 58 2.54 -0.89 17.19
C GLY A 58 1.11 -0.37 17.34
N THR A 59 0.11 -1.25 17.46
CA THR A 59 -1.29 -0.83 17.56
C THR A 59 -1.67 -0.47 19.00
N THR A 60 -2.06 0.79 19.20
CA THR A 60 -2.69 1.25 20.44
C THR A 60 -4.13 1.65 20.16
N ASN A 61 -5.10 0.91 20.71
CA ASN A 61 -6.55 1.15 20.62
C ASN A 61 -7.27 0.66 19.35
N ASP A 62 -6.74 -0.33 18.62
CA ASP A 62 -7.37 -0.97 17.44
C ASP A 62 -7.74 0.01 16.30
N VAL A 63 -7.12 1.19 16.25
CA VAL A 63 -7.36 2.18 15.19
C VAL A 63 -6.36 1.95 14.07
N ILE A 64 -6.89 1.70 12.86
CA ILE A 64 -6.10 1.61 11.64
C ILE A 64 -6.64 2.59 10.62
N GLN A 65 -5.73 3.35 10.00
CA GLN A 65 -5.98 4.08 8.77
C GLN A 65 -5.05 3.53 7.70
N GLY A 66 -5.61 2.97 6.64
CA GLY A 66 -4.86 2.31 5.59
C GLY A 66 -5.48 2.51 4.22
N LYS A 67 -4.74 2.10 3.18
CA LYS A 67 -5.22 2.13 1.81
C LYS A 67 -4.58 1.01 1.00
N ILE A 68 -5.38 0.37 0.15
CA ILE A 68 -4.89 -0.59 -0.83
C ILE A 68 -4.26 0.14 -2.01
N PHE A 69 -3.12 -0.37 -2.44
CA PHE A 69 -2.50 0.04 -3.69
C PHE A 69 -2.98 -0.88 -4.81
N GLU A 70 -3.95 -0.41 -5.61
CA GLU A 70 -4.50 -1.20 -6.72
C GLU A 70 -3.71 -0.92 -8.01
N ASN A 71 -2.98 -1.93 -8.48
CA ASN A 71 -2.51 -2.02 -9.87
C ASN A 71 -2.72 -3.45 -10.35
N ALA A 72 -3.60 -3.64 -11.33
CA ALA A 72 -4.02 -4.95 -11.82
C ALA A 72 -2.88 -5.84 -12.35
N LEU A 73 -1.71 -5.27 -12.66
CA LEU A 73 -0.53 -6.02 -13.13
C LEU A 73 0.69 -5.90 -12.19
N GLY A 74 0.52 -5.32 -11.01
CA GLY A 74 1.64 -5.05 -10.10
C GLY A 74 2.57 -3.93 -10.57
N LEU A 75 3.71 -3.79 -9.89
CA LEU A 75 4.78 -2.85 -10.25
C LEU A 75 5.95 -3.62 -10.85
N PHE A 76 6.39 -3.24 -12.05
CA PHE A 76 7.56 -3.85 -12.67
C PHE A 76 8.86 -3.27 -12.09
N PRO A 77 10.00 -3.97 -12.22
CA PRO A 77 11.29 -3.43 -11.82
C PRO A 77 11.57 -2.06 -12.46
N GLY A 78 11.79 -1.05 -11.62
CA GLY A 78 12.01 0.35 -12.02
C GLY A 78 10.77 1.23 -12.05
N ASP A 79 9.57 0.65 -11.94
CA ASP A 79 8.35 1.41 -11.76
C ASP A 79 8.29 2.04 -10.37
N ALA A 80 7.53 3.13 -10.27
CA ALA A 80 7.21 3.76 -9.00
C ALA A 80 5.75 4.17 -9.00
N ALA A 81 5.12 4.01 -7.84
CA ALA A 81 3.77 4.49 -7.63
C ALA A 81 3.63 5.14 -6.27
N THR A 82 2.54 5.88 -6.10
CA THR A 82 2.32 6.66 -4.88
C THR A 82 0.85 6.61 -4.51
N VAL A 83 0.61 6.35 -3.23
CA VAL A 83 -0.70 6.46 -2.62
C VAL A 83 -0.66 7.57 -1.57
N LYS A 84 -1.72 8.39 -1.53
CA LYS A 84 -1.92 9.37 -0.46
C LYS A 84 -2.91 8.82 0.56
N ILE A 85 -2.54 8.93 1.82
CA ILE A 85 -3.38 8.64 2.98
C ILE A 85 -3.56 9.95 3.73
N ASN A 86 -4.81 10.34 3.94
CA ASN A 86 -5.14 11.50 4.78
C ASN A 86 -5.34 10.97 6.19
N LEU A 87 -4.52 11.45 7.12
CA LEU A 87 -4.65 11.11 8.54
C LEU A 87 -5.45 12.20 9.25
N ASP A 88 -6.35 11.79 10.15
CA ASP A 88 -6.95 12.72 11.10
C ASP A 88 -5.89 13.14 12.14
N ASP A 89 -5.60 14.44 12.21
CA ASP A 89 -4.62 15.02 13.14
C ASP A 89 -4.91 14.65 14.60
N ASN A 90 -6.19 14.47 14.96
CA ASN A 90 -6.59 14.08 16.32
C ASN A 90 -6.27 12.62 16.64
N LEU A 91 -5.96 11.81 15.63
CA LEU A 91 -5.67 10.39 15.74
C LEU A 91 -4.17 10.08 15.57
N ILE A 92 -3.31 11.07 15.28
CA ILE A 92 -1.87 10.87 15.08
C ILE A 92 -1.23 10.20 16.29
N ALA A 93 -1.56 10.64 17.51
CA ALA A 93 -1.04 10.04 18.74
C ALA A 93 -1.32 8.54 18.86
N ASN A 94 -2.35 8.04 18.17
CA ASN A 94 -2.76 6.63 18.12
C ASN A 94 -2.42 5.94 16.78
N ASN A 95 -1.87 6.66 15.79
CA ASN A 95 -1.52 6.15 14.45
C ASN A 95 -0.07 6.55 14.12
N ARG A 96 0.87 6.11 14.97
CA ARG A 96 2.28 6.48 14.84
C ARG A 96 3.11 5.57 13.95
N PHE A 97 2.57 4.40 13.62
CA PHE A 97 3.31 3.33 12.95
C PHE A 97 2.75 3.06 11.56
N PHE A 98 3.62 2.55 10.70
CA PHE A 98 3.34 2.12 9.33
C PHE A 98 3.65 0.63 9.21
N SER A 99 2.68 -0.11 8.67
CA SER A 99 2.82 -1.51 8.28
C SER A 99 2.40 -1.68 6.82
N TYR A 100 2.97 -2.66 6.14
CA TYR A 100 2.71 -2.98 4.75
C TYR A 100 2.79 -4.48 4.51
N VAL A 101 2.07 -4.91 3.49
CA VAL A 101 2.16 -6.26 2.93
C VAL A 101 1.86 -6.17 1.44
N SER A 102 2.53 -6.99 0.64
CA SER A 102 2.29 -7.07 -0.80
C SER A 102 2.71 -8.44 -1.30
N MET A 103 1.92 -8.99 -2.22
CA MET A 103 2.37 -10.10 -3.05
C MET A 103 3.62 -9.68 -3.83
N LEU A 104 4.54 -10.62 -4.05
CA LEU A 104 5.63 -10.49 -4.99
C LEU A 104 5.26 -11.15 -6.31
N ILE A 105 4.71 -10.40 -7.26
CA ILE A 105 4.37 -10.98 -8.57
C ILE A 105 5.65 -11.12 -9.42
N PRO A 106 5.83 -12.22 -10.18
CA PRO A 106 4.90 -13.33 -10.36
C PRO A 106 5.34 -14.63 -9.65
N THR A 107 5.22 -14.69 -8.34
CA THR A 107 5.38 -15.94 -7.58
C THR A 107 4.06 -16.66 -7.38
N ASN A 108 4.10 -17.93 -6.96
CA ASN A 108 2.93 -18.67 -6.50
C ASN A 108 2.38 -18.04 -5.21
N ASP A 109 3.20 -17.96 -4.16
CA ASP A 109 2.78 -17.47 -2.84
C ASP A 109 3.88 -16.64 -2.12
N GLY A 110 4.80 -16.08 -2.90
CA GLY A 110 5.82 -15.15 -2.44
C GLY A 110 5.24 -13.78 -2.09
N PHE A 111 5.67 -13.21 -0.96
CA PHE A 111 5.23 -11.90 -0.48
C PHE A 111 6.32 -11.14 0.27
N ILE A 112 6.10 -9.83 0.43
CA ILE A 112 6.87 -8.94 1.30
C ILE A 112 5.95 -8.32 2.35
N GLY A 113 6.48 -8.09 3.55
CA GLY A 113 5.77 -7.39 4.61
C GLY A 113 6.67 -7.08 5.80
N ASP A 114 6.23 -6.18 6.68
CA ASP A 114 6.93 -5.91 7.93
C ASP A 114 6.60 -6.96 9.01
N ASP A 115 7.62 -7.40 9.74
CA ASP A 115 7.47 -8.22 10.94
C ASP A 115 7.07 -7.35 12.16
N GLU A 116 7.60 -6.12 12.20
CA GLU A 116 7.32 -5.14 13.26
C GLU A 116 6.95 -3.78 12.62
N PRO A 117 5.91 -3.09 13.13
CA PRO A 117 5.49 -1.80 12.60
C PRO A 117 6.57 -0.73 12.67
N ILE A 118 6.68 0.06 11.60
CA ILE A 118 7.70 1.09 11.43
C ILE A 118 7.21 2.42 12.00
N GLU A 119 7.89 2.98 13.02
CA GLU A 119 7.50 4.27 13.60
C GLU A 119 7.75 5.42 12.60
N ILE A 120 6.69 6.14 12.22
CA ILE A 120 6.71 7.26 11.28
C ILE A 120 6.27 8.60 11.91
N PHE A 121 5.81 8.56 13.17
CA PHE A 121 5.61 9.73 14.03
C PHE A 121 6.31 9.53 15.37
N ASP A 122 6.95 10.57 15.90
CA ASP A 122 7.54 10.52 17.25
C ASP A 122 6.47 10.55 18.36
N ALA A 123 6.90 10.39 19.61
CA ALA A 123 6.01 10.36 20.78
C ALA A 123 5.21 11.66 20.97
N GLU A 124 5.68 12.78 20.42
CA GLU A 124 5.02 14.08 20.44
C GLU A 124 4.06 14.29 19.26
N GLY A 125 4.01 13.34 18.31
CA GLY A 125 3.15 13.38 17.12
C GLY A 125 3.76 14.12 15.93
N ASN A 126 5.06 14.42 15.95
CA ASN A 126 5.74 15.01 14.79
C ASN A 126 6.05 13.92 13.76
N PHE A 127 5.80 14.21 12.49
CA PHE A 127 6.13 13.30 11.40
C PHE A 127 7.65 13.17 11.23
N ILE A 128 8.16 11.93 11.25
CA ILE A 128 9.57 11.60 11.04
C ILE A 128 9.81 10.84 9.72
N GLY A 129 8.77 10.21 9.18
CA GLY A 129 8.80 9.50 7.89
C GLY A 129 9.59 8.20 7.89
N ALA A 130 9.71 7.60 6.71
CA ALA A 130 10.48 6.37 6.49
C ALA A 130 11.06 6.33 5.07
N ASP A 131 12.25 5.75 4.92
CA ASP A 131 12.90 5.51 3.64
C ASP A 131 13.83 4.30 3.77
N PHE A 132 13.39 3.16 3.23
CA PHE A 132 14.11 1.90 3.37
C PHE A 132 13.98 1.04 2.11
N ILE A 133 14.90 0.09 2.00
CA ILE A 133 14.96 -0.88 0.92
C ILE A 133 14.49 -2.22 1.50
N VAL A 134 13.57 -2.86 0.79
CA VAL A 134 13.18 -4.25 1.03
C VAL A 134 14.14 -5.13 0.25
N LEU A 135 14.86 -6.00 0.94
CA LEU A 135 15.84 -6.89 0.32
C LEU A 135 15.21 -8.21 -0.11
N GLY A 136 15.89 -8.96 -0.97
CA GLY A 136 15.52 -10.33 -1.34
C GLY A 136 15.48 -11.23 -0.09
N SER A 137 16.36 -10.98 0.87
CA SER A 137 16.34 -11.65 2.17
C SER A 137 15.09 -11.34 3.01
N ASP A 138 14.29 -10.34 2.64
CA ASP A 138 13.04 -9.94 3.30
C ASP A 138 11.80 -10.45 2.56
N VAL A 139 11.99 -11.26 1.52
CA VAL A 139 10.89 -11.96 0.84
C VAL A 139 10.58 -13.26 1.58
N TRP A 140 9.30 -13.51 1.71
CA TRP A 140 8.74 -14.66 2.38
C TRP A 140 7.91 -15.49 1.40
N ASP A 141 7.93 -16.78 1.67
CA ASP A 141 7.10 -17.80 1.05
C ASP A 141 5.98 -18.10 2.04
N ALA A 142 4.72 -18.11 1.60
CA ALA A 142 3.60 -18.40 2.50
C ALA A 142 3.56 -19.88 2.91
N GLY A 143 4.16 -20.75 2.09
CA GLY A 143 4.20 -22.19 2.23
C GLY A 143 2.84 -22.83 1.96
N THR A 144 2.03 -22.22 1.10
CA THR A 144 0.67 -22.67 0.81
C THR A 144 0.60 -23.34 -0.56
N GLU A 145 1.36 -22.87 -1.55
CA GLU A 145 1.48 -23.48 -2.88
C GLU A 145 2.91 -23.97 -3.19
N VAL A 146 3.03 -24.98 -4.05
CA VAL A 146 4.33 -25.42 -4.58
C VAL A 146 4.90 -24.33 -5.50
N ASN A 147 6.10 -23.85 -5.18
CA ASN A 147 6.87 -22.94 -6.03
C ASN A 147 7.39 -23.62 -7.30
N ASP A 148 6.54 -23.71 -8.31
CA ASP A 148 6.93 -24.18 -9.64
C ASP A 148 7.12 -23.04 -10.65
N GLU A 149 6.60 -21.85 -10.32
CA GLU A 149 6.55 -20.65 -11.14
C GLU A 149 6.13 -20.94 -12.60
N SER A 150 5.22 -21.90 -12.75
CA SER A 150 4.64 -22.27 -14.04
C SER A 150 3.66 -21.20 -14.49
N LEU A 151 3.65 -20.88 -15.80
CA LEU A 151 2.67 -19.90 -16.32
C LEU A 151 1.22 -20.35 -16.16
N SER A 152 0.98 -21.63 -15.86
CA SER A 152 -0.35 -22.19 -15.60
C SER A 152 -0.83 -22.05 -14.15
N SER A 153 0.07 -21.80 -13.20
CA SER A 153 -0.22 -21.67 -11.77
C SER A 153 -0.02 -20.24 -11.26
N LEU A 154 0.80 -19.44 -11.96
CA LEU A 154 1.06 -18.05 -11.58
C LEU A 154 -0.14 -17.12 -11.84
N PRO A 155 -0.41 -16.14 -10.96
CA PRO A 155 -1.60 -15.28 -11.03
C PRO A 155 -1.47 -14.13 -12.05
N PHE A 156 -1.21 -14.48 -13.32
CA PHE A 156 -1.13 -13.50 -14.42
C PHE A 156 -2.49 -13.17 -15.05
N SER A 157 -3.51 -13.99 -14.83
CA SER A 157 -4.86 -13.77 -15.31
C SER A 157 -5.88 -14.41 -14.39
N LEU A 158 -7.13 -13.94 -14.48
CA LEU A 158 -8.23 -14.46 -13.65
C LEU A 158 -8.49 -15.96 -13.88
N GLU A 159 -8.18 -16.46 -15.09
CA GLU A 159 -8.39 -17.86 -15.47
C GLU A 159 -7.40 -18.84 -14.83
N VAL A 160 -6.27 -18.33 -14.32
CA VAL A 160 -5.21 -19.13 -13.66
C VAL A 160 -5.09 -18.84 -12.17
N LEU A 161 -5.95 -17.97 -11.61
CA LEU A 161 -6.04 -17.76 -10.16
C LEU A 161 -6.40 -19.07 -9.45
N ALA A 162 -5.77 -19.30 -8.30
CA ALA A 162 -5.96 -20.48 -7.46
C ALA A 162 -5.85 -21.81 -8.24
N GLN A 163 -4.92 -21.88 -9.19
CA GLN A 163 -4.56 -23.11 -9.92
C GLN A 163 -3.21 -23.68 -9.49
N GLY A 164 -2.56 -23.13 -8.46
CA GLY A 164 -1.36 -23.73 -7.88
C GLY A 164 -1.68 -25.02 -7.14
N GLU A 165 -0.63 -25.79 -6.89
CA GLU A 165 -0.73 -27.07 -6.19
C GLU A 165 -0.45 -26.85 -4.70
N ASP A 166 -1.40 -27.19 -3.82
CA ASP A 166 -1.21 -27.04 -2.37
C ASP A 166 0.04 -27.81 -1.86
N GLU A 167 0.86 -27.16 -1.03
CA GLU A 167 1.97 -27.82 -0.34
C GLU A 167 1.78 -28.01 1.17
N ASN A 168 0.80 -27.31 1.76
CA ASN A 168 0.48 -27.38 3.20
C ASN A 168 1.72 -27.19 4.11
N GLY A 169 2.60 -26.28 3.72
CA GLY A 169 3.84 -25.93 4.37
C GLY A 169 3.68 -24.89 5.48
N VAL A 170 4.75 -24.13 5.69
CA VAL A 170 4.85 -23.09 6.71
C VAL A 170 5.59 -21.90 6.14
N VAL A 171 5.32 -20.70 6.66
CA VAL A 171 6.00 -19.49 6.21
C VAL A 171 7.51 -19.63 6.36
N GLU A 172 8.24 -19.42 5.27
CA GLU A 172 9.70 -19.49 5.23
C GLU A 172 10.32 -18.46 4.30
N LYS A 173 11.66 -18.45 4.21
CA LYS A 173 12.36 -17.48 3.36
C LYS A 173 12.25 -17.93 1.91
N PHE A 174 11.69 -17.05 1.07
CA PHE A 174 11.59 -17.32 -0.36
C PHE A 174 13.00 -17.30 -0.98
N PRO A 175 13.48 -18.41 -1.56
CA PRO A 175 14.85 -18.50 -2.06
C PRO A 175 15.10 -17.65 -3.31
N GLY A 176 14.04 -17.15 -3.95
CA GLY A 176 14.07 -16.55 -5.28
C GLY A 176 13.29 -17.41 -6.26
N PHE A 177 13.09 -16.88 -7.47
CA PHE A 177 12.30 -17.56 -8.49
C PHE A 177 12.93 -18.90 -8.86
N THR A 178 12.10 -19.94 -8.96
CA THR A 178 12.48 -21.19 -9.62
C THR A 178 11.76 -21.31 -10.97
N GLY A 179 12.03 -22.36 -11.76
CA GLY A 179 11.35 -22.58 -13.05
C GLY A 179 12.01 -21.98 -14.32
N ASP A 180 12.24 -22.82 -15.33
CA ASP A 180 12.81 -22.39 -16.62
C ASP A 180 11.80 -21.58 -17.48
N GLU A 181 10.50 -21.79 -17.26
CA GLU A 181 9.44 -21.14 -18.02
C GLU A 181 9.35 -19.65 -17.69
N ILE A 182 9.37 -19.30 -16.39
CA ILE A 182 9.27 -17.90 -15.96
C ILE A 182 10.47 -17.07 -16.42
N PHE A 183 11.68 -17.64 -16.40
CA PHE A 183 12.86 -16.97 -16.94
C PHE A 183 12.83 -16.82 -18.46
N SER A 184 12.16 -17.73 -19.16
CA SER A 184 11.95 -17.60 -20.61
C SER A 184 10.91 -16.53 -20.94
N PHE A 185 9.87 -16.41 -20.12
CA PHE A 185 8.80 -15.43 -20.27
C PHE A 185 9.24 -14.01 -19.87
N ILE A 186 9.96 -13.89 -18.75
CA ILE A 186 10.50 -12.64 -18.21
C ILE A 186 12.02 -12.79 -17.98
N PRO A 187 12.85 -12.65 -19.03
CA PRO A 187 14.30 -12.81 -18.91
C PRO A 187 14.98 -11.89 -17.89
N SER A 188 14.37 -10.76 -17.54
CA SER A 188 14.88 -9.87 -16.50
C SER A 188 14.86 -10.49 -15.10
N LEU A 189 14.03 -11.51 -14.86
CA LEU A 189 14.00 -12.25 -13.60
C LEU A 189 15.11 -13.30 -13.47
N SER A 190 15.89 -13.57 -14.53
CA SER A 190 17.02 -14.53 -14.47
C SER A 190 18.10 -14.20 -13.43
N ASN A 191 18.09 -12.98 -12.87
CA ASN A 191 18.98 -12.58 -11.77
C ASN A 191 18.27 -12.55 -10.42
N ALA A 192 16.99 -12.91 -10.32
CA ALA A 192 16.17 -12.83 -9.11
C ALA A 192 16.42 -13.99 -8.15
N ASP A 193 17.71 -14.21 -7.85
CA ASP A 193 18.21 -15.07 -6.78
C ASP A 193 18.29 -14.24 -5.50
N PHE A 194 17.36 -14.49 -4.57
CA PHE A 194 17.25 -13.72 -3.33
C PHE A 194 18.20 -14.20 -2.24
N THR A 195 18.96 -15.26 -2.50
CA THR A 195 20.08 -15.67 -1.65
C THR A 195 21.30 -14.78 -1.83
N VAL A 196 21.33 -13.97 -2.91
CA VAL A 196 22.37 -12.96 -3.14
C VAL A 196 22.25 -11.84 -2.12
N GLU A 197 23.37 -11.55 -1.44
CA GLU A 197 23.46 -10.45 -0.47
C GLU A 197 23.09 -9.11 -1.12
N ASP A 198 22.33 -8.29 -0.39
CA ASP A 198 21.86 -6.96 -0.80
C ASP A 198 20.99 -6.91 -2.07
N TYR A 199 20.40 -8.03 -2.51
CA TYR A 199 19.44 -8.01 -3.61
C TYR A 199 18.26 -7.08 -3.29
N GLN A 200 18.00 -6.06 -4.10
CA GLN A 200 16.96 -5.07 -3.82
C GLN A 200 15.66 -5.41 -4.55
N VAL A 201 14.58 -5.61 -3.78
CA VAL A 201 13.25 -5.93 -4.33
C VAL A 201 12.44 -4.65 -4.54
N ALA A 202 12.37 -3.80 -3.51
CA ALA A 202 11.62 -2.56 -3.55
C ALA A 202 12.25 -1.49 -2.67
N ARG A 203 11.86 -0.22 -2.90
CA ARG A 203 12.14 0.88 -1.98
C ARG A 203 10.83 1.53 -1.57
N ILE A 204 10.59 1.57 -0.27
CA ILE A 204 9.39 2.20 0.30
C ILE A 204 9.80 3.55 0.90
N ARG A 205 9.02 4.59 0.55
CA ARG A 205 9.21 5.95 1.06
C ARG A 205 7.89 6.49 1.59
N VAL A 206 7.89 6.91 2.85
CA VAL A 206 6.77 7.56 3.52
C VAL A 206 7.15 9.02 3.77
N THR A 207 6.42 9.94 3.13
CA THR A 207 6.71 11.38 3.19
C THR A 207 5.44 12.18 3.45
N GLN A 208 5.54 13.24 4.25
CA GLN A 208 4.45 14.19 4.43
C GLN A 208 4.32 15.08 3.19
N VAL A 209 3.11 15.19 2.66
CA VAL A 209 2.78 16.12 1.57
C VAL A 209 2.01 17.29 2.16
N THR A 210 2.63 18.47 2.19
CA THR A 210 1.92 19.70 2.59
C THR A 210 1.14 20.22 1.38
N GLU A 211 -0.18 20.25 1.46
CA GLU A 211 -0.95 20.99 0.45
C GLU A 211 -0.68 22.49 0.63
N SER A 212 -0.13 23.15 -0.38
CA SER A 212 0.04 24.60 -0.35
C SER A 212 -1.34 25.25 -0.35
N VAL A 213 -1.76 25.83 0.76
CA VAL A 213 -2.92 26.73 0.79
C VAL A 213 -2.59 27.90 -0.15
N PRO A 214 -3.35 28.16 -1.23
CA PRO A 214 -3.11 29.33 -2.04
C PRO A 214 -3.32 30.55 -1.14
N GLU A 215 -2.27 31.38 -1.01
CA GLU A 215 -2.33 32.67 -0.33
C GLU A 215 -3.62 33.37 -0.78
N PRO A 216 -4.52 33.77 0.15
CA PRO A 216 -5.67 34.57 -0.25
C PRO A 216 -5.09 35.79 -0.95
N THR A 217 -5.38 35.93 -2.25
CA THR A 217 -5.05 37.11 -3.02
C THR A 217 -5.72 38.27 -2.31
N THR A 218 -5.00 38.88 -1.38
CA THR A 218 -5.39 40.08 -0.68
C THR A 218 -5.15 41.18 -1.70
N THR A 219 -6.05 41.24 -2.67
CA THR A 219 -6.11 42.33 -3.63
C THR A 219 -6.26 43.57 -2.78
N ILE A 220 -5.22 44.40 -2.80
CA ILE A 220 -5.16 45.73 -2.21
C ILE A 220 -6.32 46.55 -2.83
N GLY A 221 -7.50 46.41 -2.24
CA GLY A 221 -8.74 47.05 -2.65
C GLY A 221 -9.29 47.97 -1.57
N LEU A 222 -8.43 48.43 -0.65
CA LEU A 222 -8.82 49.31 0.48
C LEU A 222 -8.34 50.76 0.28
N PHE A 223 -8.34 51.28 -0.94
CA PHE A 223 -8.04 52.71 -1.19
C PHE A 223 -9.01 53.46 -2.11
N ALA A 224 -10.13 52.88 -2.56
CA ALA A 224 -10.96 53.51 -3.61
C ALA A 224 -12.36 54.02 -3.22
N LEU A 225 -12.81 53.97 -1.96
CA LEU A 225 -14.18 54.40 -1.60
C LEU A 225 -14.31 55.45 -0.48
N GLY A 226 -13.20 56.09 -0.08
CA GLY A 226 -13.18 57.00 1.07
C GLY A 226 -12.92 58.49 0.81
N GLY A 227 -13.06 59.00 -0.43
CA GLY A 227 -12.52 60.32 -0.74
C GLY A 227 -13.24 61.11 -1.84
N LEU A 228 -14.56 61.27 -1.76
CA LEU A 228 -15.24 62.31 -2.55
C LEU A 228 -16.32 63.02 -1.73
N PHE A 229 -15.90 63.83 -0.76
CA PHE A 229 -16.72 64.91 -0.21
C PHE A 229 -16.04 66.27 -0.44
N VAL A 230 -16.86 67.16 -0.96
CA VAL A 230 -16.62 68.49 -1.54
C VAL A 230 -16.06 69.51 -0.54
N LEU A 231 -15.18 70.40 -1.00
CA LEU A 231 -15.21 71.81 -0.57
C LEU A 231 -14.57 72.75 -1.61
N ARG A 232 -15.46 73.28 -2.48
CA ARG A 232 -15.27 74.48 -3.28
C ARG A 232 -15.14 75.67 -2.33
N ARG A 233 -13.96 76.29 -2.20
CA ARG A 233 -13.83 77.61 -1.56
C ARG A 233 -13.09 78.59 -2.47
N ARG A 234 -13.92 79.48 -3.01
CA ARG A 234 -13.70 80.77 -3.69
C ARG A 234 -12.39 81.45 -3.25
N ILE A 235 -11.48 81.68 -4.21
CA ILE A 235 -10.33 82.58 -4.03
C ILE A 235 -10.81 84.01 -4.34
N SER A 236 -10.57 84.94 -3.41
CA SER A 236 -10.62 86.38 -3.68
C SER A 236 -9.28 86.99 -3.27
N ARG A 237 -8.66 87.79 -4.15
CA ARG A 237 -8.41 89.24 -3.94
C ARG A 237 -7.44 89.85 -4.99
N THR A 238 -7.87 91.02 -5.50
CA THR A 238 -7.13 92.24 -5.91
C THR A 238 -6.10 92.15 -7.04
N GLN A 239 -6.05 93.07 -8.02
CA GLN A 239 -6.39 94.51 -8.00
C GLN A 239 -7.51 94.92 -8.97
#